data_AF-A1C8P6-F1
#
_entry.id   AF-A1C8P6-F1
#
_cell.length_a   1.000
_cell.length_b   1.000
_cell.length_c   1.000
_cell.angle_alpha   90.00
_cell.angle_beta   90.00
_cell.angle_gamma   90.00
#
_symmetry.space_group_name_H-M   'P 1'
#
loop_
_entity.id
_entity.type
_entity.pdbx_description
1 polymer ?
#
loop_
_entity_poly.entity_id
_entity_poly.type
_entity_poly.pdbx_seq_one_letter_code
_entity_poly.pdbx_strand_id
1 'polypeptide(L)'
;MKKIKQSQQSKKRVSTRSPTSCSKSTPAGSNEKWAVQFKLWIEEKTEAKNVRERLKAQEAADRLCPGSVCQKTRDLPLWEMEMLRHESKRKQESVENNQRWAEESTNSDPDRAKSFQVDLKHAKRKAAIYQQAYEATKVDAERLCPGKTFTSATGIASLGRRETVTSINVFKEAQKLAEKEIDRYEESILNAEKMLKEYEESLARYGNQD
;
A
#
# COMPACT_ATOMS: atom_id res chain seq x y z
N MET A 1 -34.15 -31.42 4.30
CA MET A 1 -33.78 -31.13 5.70
C MET A 1 -32.61 -32.02 6.13
N LYS A 2 -31.39 -31.49 6.15
CA LYS A 2 -30.19 -32.16 6.68
C LYS A 2 -29.54 -31.21 7.69
N LYS A 3 -29.58 -31.58 8.98
CA LYS A 3 -28.94 -30.84 10.08
C LYS A 3 -27.45 -31.18 10.07
N ILE A 4 -26.60 -30.21 9.73
CA ILE A 4 -25.15 -30.31 9.94
C ILE A 4 -24.88 -29.87 11.38
N LYS A 5 -24.60 -30.85 12.26
CA LYS A 5 -24.08 -30.61 13.61
C LYS A 5 -22.63 -30.14 13.48
N GLN A 6 -22.35 -28.89 13.85
CA GLN A 6 -20.99 -28.43 14.05
C GLN A 6 -20.45 -29.06 15.35
N SER A 7 -19.45 -29.94 15.20
CA SER A 7 -18.64 -30.46 16.29
C SER A 7 -17.63 -29.39 16.70
N GLN A 8 -17.92 -28.67 17.79
CA GLN A 8 -16.92 -27.89 18.51
C GLN A 8 -16.13 -28.85 19.41
N GLN A 9 -14.96 -29.29 18.96
CA GLN A 9 -13.94 -29.88 19.82
C GLN A 9 -12.58 -29.28 19.48
N SER A 10 -12.36 -28.03 19.91
CA SER A 10 -11.00 -27.51 20.09
C SER A 10 -10.55 -27.87 21.51
N LYS A 11 -9.58 -28.78 21.54
CA LYS A 11 -8.95 -29.38 22.72
C LYS A 11 -8.38 -28.30 23.64
N LYS A 12 -8.87 -28.24 24.88
CA LYS A 12 -8.17 -27.64 26.02
C LYS A 12 -6.84 -28.39 26.20
N ARG A 13 -5.72 -27.79 25.80
CA ARG A 13 -4.40 -28.17 26.33
C ARG A 13 -4.14 -27.31 27.56
N VAL A 14 -4.47 -27.86 28.72
CA VAL A 14 -3.95 -27.43 30.01
C VAL A 14 -2.46 -27.80 30.00
N SER A 15 -1.59 -26.80 29.90
CA SER A 15 -0.16 -26.96 30.08
C SER A 15 0.18 -26.57 31.52
N THR A 16 0.18 -27.55 32.41
CA THR A 16 0.80 -27.43 33.73
C THR A 16 2.31 -27.36 33.58
N ARG A 17 2.86 -26.14 33.59
CA ARG A 17 4.24 -25.89 33.99
C ARG A 17 4.24 -24.83 35.07
N SER A 18 4.43 -25.27 36.31
CA SER A 18 4.84 -24.41 37.41
C SER A 18 6.26 -23.92 37.12
N PRO A 19 6.54 -22.61 37.20
CA PRO A 19 7.89 -22.13 37.47
C PRO A 19 7.98 -21.83 38.96
N THR A 20 8.53 -22.77 39.73
CA THR A 20 9.15 -22.45 41.00
C THR A 20 10.54 -21.93 40.69
N SER A 21 10.72 -20.61 40.65
CA SER A 21 12.02 -19.99 41.00
C SER A 21 11.89 -18.49 41.24
N CYS A 22 12.39 -18.09 42.40
CA CYS A 22 12.85 -16.77 42.79
C CYS A 22 11.99 -15.56 42.41
N SER A 23 11.27 -15.06 43.41
CA SER A 23 11.02 -13.64 43.58
C SER A 23 12.32 -12.84 43.45
N LYS A 24 12.55 -12.25 42.28
CA LYS A 24 13.28 -11.00 42.16
C LYS A 24 12.23 -9.95 41.85
N SER A 25 11.81 -9.24 42.89
CA SER A 25 10.92 -8.10 42.80
C SER A 25 11.59 -6.99 41.98
N THR A 26 11.42 -7.03 40.66
CA THR A 26 11.47 -5.83 39.83
C THR A 26 10.37 -4.89 40.34
N PRO A 27 10.57 -3.56 40.42
CA PRO A 27 9.49 -2.66 40.80
C PRO A 27 8.35 -2.82 39.79
N ALA A 28 7.27 -3.48 40.22
CA ALA A 28 6.15 -3.89 39.37
C ALA A 28 5.54 -2.72 38.57
N GLY A 29 5.66 -1.49 39.09
CA GLY A 29 5.16 -0.29 38.43
C GLY A 29 5.91 0.18 37.18
N SER A 30 7.10 -0.34 36.86
CA SER A 30 7.82 0.06 35.63
C SER A 30 7.45 -0.84 34.44
N ASN A 31 7.50 -2.16 34.60
CA ASN A 31 7.17 -3.11 33.51
C ASN A 31 5.71 -3.04 33.06
N GLU A 32 4.79 -2.75 33.98
CA GLU A 32 3.36 -2.59 33.65
C GLU A 32 3.10 -1.31 32.84
N LYS A 33 3.82 -0.21 33.15
CA LYS A 33 3.79 1.02 32.35
C LYS A 33 4.34 0.79 30.94
N TRP A 34 5.43 0.04 30.80
CA TRP A 34 5.97 -0.35 29.50
C TRP A 34 4.99 -1.21 28.70
N ALA A 35 4.34 -2.18 29.34
CA ALA A 35 3.34 -3.02 28.67
C ALA A 35 2.14 -2.21 28.17
N VAL A 36 1.67 -1.23 28.96
CA VAL A 36 0.56 -0.34 28.56
C VAL A 36 0.98 0.60 27.43
N GLN A 37 2.15 1.24 27.52
CA GLN A 37 2.65 2.13 26.47
C GLN A 37 2.90 1.39 25.15
N PHE A 38 3.49 0.19 25.22
CA PHE A 38 3.72 -0.64 24.04
C PHE A 38 2.41 -1.10 23.40
N LYS A 39 1.40 -1.44 24.21
CA LYS A 39 0.07 -1.79 23.71
C LYS A 39 -0.61 -0.61 23.02
N LEU A 40 -0.56 0.57 23.62
CA LEU A 40 -1.09 1.81 23.03
C LEU A 40 -0.41 2.10 21.69
N TRP A 41 0.92 1.97 21.62
CA TRP A 41 1.68 2.15 20.39
C TRP A 41 1.28 1.17 19.27
N ILE A 42 1.02 -0.10 19.60
CA ILE A 42 0.53 -1.10 18.63
C ILE A 42 -0.86 -0.72 18.10
N GLU A 43 -1.75 -0.25 18.98
CA GLU A 43 -3.11 0.16 18.62
C GLU A 43 -3.07 1.39 17.70
N GLU A 44 -2.25 2.40 18.01
CA GLU A 44 -2.06 3.58 17.15
C GLU A 44 -1.47 3.22 15.77
N LYS A 45 -0.48 2.33 15.72
CA LYS A 45 0.06 1.79 14.45
C LYS A 45 -1.03 1.09 13.64
N THR A 46 -1.87 0.31 14.30
CA THR A 46 -2.96 -0.44 13.67
C THR A 46 -4.02 0.51 13.14
N GLU A 47 -4.38 1.55 13.90
CA GLU A 47 -5.31 2.59 13.47
C GLU A 47 -4.77 3.35 12.25
N ALA A 48 -3.51 3.80 12.28
CA ALA A 48 -2.88 4.46 11.14
C ALA A 48 -2.88 3.58 9.88
N LYS A 49 -2.60 2.29 10.03
CA LYS A 49 -2.71 1.31 8.93
C LYS A 49 -4.15 1.20 8.43
N ASN A 50 -5.13 1.07 9.33
CA ASN A 50 -6.54 0.96 8.97
C ASN A 50 -7.05 2.20 8.24
N VAL A 51 -6.65 3.41 8.66
CA VAL A 51 -6.97 4.67 7.96
C VAL A 51 -6.38 4.65 6.56
N ARG A 52 -5.11 4.26 6.40
CA ARG A 52 -4.48 4.14 5.09
C ARG A 52 -5.18 3.12 4.18
N GLU A 53 -5.57 1.97 4.73
CA GLU A 53 -6.30 0.94 3.99
C GLU A 53 -7.72 1.41 3.62
N ARG A 54 -8.41 2.11 4.52
CA ARG A 54 -9.72 2.73 4.23
C ARG A 54 -9.61 3.78 3.12
N LEU A 55 -8.60 4.64 3.14
CA LEU A 55 -8.39 5.62 2.07
C LEU A 55 -8.11 4.95 0.73
N LYS A 56 -7.30 3.87 0.71
CA LYS A 56 -7.08 3.07 -0.51
C LYS A 56 -8.35 2.39 -1.00
N ALA A 57 -9.17 1.86 -0.08
CA ALA A 57 -10.44 1.22 -0.40
C ALA A 57 -11.45 2.23 -0.93
N GLN A 58 -11.52 3.42 -0.33
CA GLN A 58 -12.35 4.53 -0.81
C GLN A 58 -11.90 4.95 -2.20
N GLU A 59 -10.60 5.13 -2.43
CA GLU A 59 -10.08 5.47 -3.74
C GLU A 59 -10.36 4.38 -4.79
N ALA A 60 -10.26 3.10 -4.41
CA ALA A 60 -10.65 1.99 -5.28
C ALA A 60 -12.17 2.00 -5.56
N ALA A 61 -12.99 2.32 -4.56
CA ALA A 61 -14.44 2.44 -4.72
C ALA A 61 -14.80 3.62 -5.63
N ASP A 62 -14.17 4.78 -5.47
CA ASP A 62 -14.37 5.96 -6.31
C ASP A 62 -13.92 5.70 -7.77
N ARG A 63 -12.86 4.90 -7.95
CA ARG A 63 -12.43 4.44 -9.28
C ARG A 63 -13.46 3.51 -9.91
N LEU A 64 -14.01 2.58 -9.14
CA LEU A 64 -14.98 1.61 -9.65
C LEU A 64 -16.38 2.23 -9.78
N CYS A 65 -16.71 3.26 -9.01
CA CYS A 65 -18.01 3.94 -9.00
C CYS A 65 -17.83 5.46 -9.07
N PRO A 66 -17.30 6.02 -10.17
CA PRO A 66 -17.13 7.46 -10.31
C PRO A 66 -18.50 8.16 -10.23
N GLY A 67 -18.59 9.22 -9.44
CA GLY A 67 -19.85 9.92 -9.18
C GLY A 67 -20.86 9.12 -8.35
N SER A 68 -20.40 8.11 -7.59
CA SER A 68 -21.24 7.19 -6.81
C SER A 68 -22.20 6.32 -7.64
N VAL A 69 -21.97 6.22 -8.95
CA VAL A 69 -22.75 5.35 -9.84
C VAL A 69 -22.05 4.00 -9.95
N CYS A 70 -22.64 2.96 -9.34
CA CYS A 70 -22.11 1.61 -9.45
C CYS A 70 -22.17 1.10 -10.90
N GLN A 71 -21.13 0.36 -11.30
CA GLN A 71 -21.05 -0.28 -12.62
C GLN A 71 -22.22 -1.24 -12.81
N LYS A 72 -23.00 -1.04 -13.87
CA LYS A 72 -23.98 -2.03 -14.32
C LYS A 72 -23.21 -3.18 -14.95
N THR A 73 -23.45 -4.41 -14.50
CA THR A 73 -22.74 -5.61 -15.00
C THR A 73 -22.77 -5.73 -16.52
N ARG A 74 -23.89 -5.36 -17.14
CA ARG A 74 -24.06 -5.39 -18.60
C ARG A 74 -23.17 -4.41 -19.37
N ASP A 75 -22.77 -3.31 -18.73
CA ASP A 75 -21.99 -2.25 -19.35
C ASP A 75 -20.48 -2.39 -18.99
N LEU A 76 -20.09 -3.41 -18.21
CA LEU A 76 -18.69 -3.72 -17.85
C LEU A 76 -17.72 -3.81 -19.05
N PRO A 77 -18.10 -4.41 -20.20
CA PRO A 77 -17.20 -4.46 -21.35
C PRO A 77 -16.75 -3.07 -21.82
N LEU A 78 -17.62 -2.05 -21.70
CA LEU A 78 -17.28 -0.66 -22.04
C LEU A 78 -16.31 -0.04 -21.03
N TRP A 79 -16.38 -0.44 -19.75
CA TRP A 79 -15.44 -0.01 -18.72
C TRP A 79 -14.06 -0.61 -18.92
N GLU A 80 -14.00 -1.92 -19.16
CA GLU A 80 -12.75 -2.63 -19.42
C GLU A 80 -12.04 -2.06 -20.65
N MET A 81 -12.79 -1.84 -21.73
CA MET A 81 -12.29 -1.20 -22.94
C MET A 81 -11.72 0.20 -22.67
N GLU A 82 -12.45 1.08 -21.95
CA GLU A 82 -11.96 2.43 -21.66
C GLU A 82 -10.75 2.40 -20.73
N MET A 83 -10.69 1.50 -19.74
CA MET A 83 -9.48 1.34 -18.92
C MET A 83 -8.27 0.90 -19.75
N LEU A 84 -8.44 -0.09 -20.64
CA LEU A 84 -7.38 -0.59 -21.49
C LEU A 84 -6.92 0.43 -22.53
N ARG A 85 -7.82 1.31 -22.99
CA ARG A 85 -7.45 2.46 -23.82
C ARG A 85 -6.43 3.36 -23.12
N HIS A 86 -6.67 3.70 -21.85
CA HIS A 86 -5.74 4.53 -21.06
C HIS A 86 -4.45 3.80 -20.71
N GLU A 87 -4.53 2.54 -20.28
CA GLU A 87 -3.33 1.76 -19.95
C GLU A 87 -2.46 1.49 -21.18
N SER A 88 -3.05 1.18 -22.35
CA SER A 88 -2.32 1.02 -23.61
C SER A 88 -1.59 2.32 -23.97
N LYS A 89 -2.29 3.46 -23.96
CA LYS A 89 -1.68 4.77 -24.19
C LYS A 89 -0.51 5.03 -23.22
N ARG A 90 -0.67 4.72 -21.94
CA ARG A 90 0.40 4.88 -20.94
C ARG A 90 1.61 3.98 -21.23
N LYS A 91 1.40 2.76 -21.73
CA LYS A 91 2.53 1.89 -22.14
C LYS A 91 3.22 2.45 -23.39
N GLN A 92 2.46 3.03 -24.32
CA GLN A 92 3.01 3.73 -25.49
C GLN A 92 3.90 4.91 -25.07
N GLU A 93 3.40 5.77 -24.18
CA GLU A 93 4.17 6.90 -23.61
C GLU A 93 5.46 6.39 -22.92
N SER A 94 5.40 5.24 -22.25
CA SER A 94 6.58 4.62 -21.65
C SER A 94 7.62 4.20 -22.69
N VAL A 95 7.21 3.74 -23.87
CA VAL A 95 8.14 3.41 -24.97
C VAL A 95 8.82 4.68 -25.46
N GLU A 96 8.05 5.73 -25.71
CA GLU A 96 8.56 7.03 -26.19
C GLU A 96 9.55 7.64 -25.19
N ASN A 97 9.24 7.60 -23.90
CA ASN A 97 10.13 8.12 -22.86
C ASN A 97 11.45 7.34 -22.76
N ASN A 98 11.41 6.00 -22.77
CA ASN A 98 12.64 5.21 -22.71
C ASN A 98 13.49 5.37 -23.97
N GLN A 99 12.85 5.50 -25.14
CA GLN A 99 13.56 5.79 -26.38
C GLN A 99 14.28 7.14 -26.29
N ARG A 100 13.56 8.18 -25.88
CA ARG A 100 14.11 9.53 -25.70
C ARG A 100 15.26 9.55 -24.70
N TRP A 101 15.11 8.91 -23.53
CA TRP A 101 16.18 8.85 -22.53
C TRP A 101 17.40 8.08 -23.00
N ALA A 102 17.22 7.02 -23.80
CA ALA A 102 18.33 6.31 -24.40
C ALA A 102 19.08 7.21 -25.41
N GLU A 103 18.36 7.94 -26.26
CA GLU A 103 18.93 8.88 -27.23
C GLU A 103 19.67 10.03 -26.53
N GLU A 104 19.05 10.67 -25.54
CA GLU A 104 19.63 11.75 -24.74
C GLU A 104 20.89 11.30 -23.98
N SER A 105 20.88 10.08 -23.45
CA SER A 105 22.01 9.56 -22.67
C SER A 105 23.16 9.03 -23.54
N THR A 106 22.95 8.82 -24.84
CA THR A 106 23.94 8.14 -25.72
C THR A 106 25.31 8.83 -25.71
N ASN A 107 25.32 10.16 -25.69
CA ASN A 107 26.56 10.95 -25.72
C ASN A 107 27.11 11.28 -24.32
N SER A 108 26.24 11.35 -23.30
CA SER A 108 26.62 11.79 -21.95
C SER A 108 26.99 10.64 -21.03
N ASP A 109 26.28 9.52 -21.12
CA ASP A 109 26.46 8.34 -20.27
C ASP A 109 26.06 7.07 -21.06
N PRO A 110 27.04 6.44 -21.75
CA PRO A 110 26.77 5.27 -22.58
C PRO A 110 26.23 4.07 -21.81
N ASP A 111 26.58 3.91 -20.54
CA ASP A 111 26.11 2.78 -19.73
C ASP A 111 24.66 3.01 -19.28
N ARG A 112 24.31 4.25 -18.94
CA ARG A 112 22.91 4.64 -18.73
C ARG A 112 22.08 4.53 -20.00
N ALA A 113 22.63 4.88 -21.17
CA ALA A 113 21.97 4.68 -22.46
C ALA A 113 21.66 3.19 -22.71
N LYS A 114 22.61 2.29 -22.43
CA LYS A 114 22.38 0.82 -22.50
C LYS A 114 21.26 0.36 -21.57
N SER A 115 21.21 0.88 -20.34
CA SER A 115 20.10 0.58 -19.41
C SER A 115 18.76 0.97 -20.01
N PHE A 116 18.63 2.18 -20.54
CA PHE A 116 17.39 2.64 -21.16
C PHE A 116 17.02 1.84 -22.43
N GLN A 117 18.00 1.32 -23.17
CA GLN A 117 17.73 0.42 -24.30
C GLN A 117 17.13 -0.92 -23.84
N VAL A 118 17.61 -1.47 -22.71
CA VAL A 118 17.01 -2.66 -22.10
C VAL A 118 15.57 -2.36 -21.67
N ASP A 119 15.35 -1.25 -20.97
CA ASP A 119 14.03 -0.82 -20.54
C ASP A 119 13.09 -0.56 -21.73
N LEU A 120 13.60 0.03 -22.82
CA LEU A 120 12.85 0.23 -24.06
C LEU A 120 12.36 -1.10 -24.64
N LYS A 121 13.19 -2.15 -24.63
CA LYS A 121 12.79 -3.49 -25.08
C LYS A 121 11.66 -4.06 -24.21
N HIS A 122 11.74 -3.89 -22.89
CA HIS A 122 10.67 -4.28 -21.97
C HIS A 122 9.39 -3.46 -22.17
N ALA A 123 9.53 -2.14 -22.37
CA ALA A 123 8.42 -1.24 -22.61
C ALA A 123 7.69 -1.59 -23.91
N LYS A 124 8.42 -1.86 -25.00
CA LYS A 124 7.83 -2.28 -26.29
C LYS A 124 7.02 -3.57 -26.17
N ARG A 125 7.56 -4.58 -25.47
CA ARG A 125 6.85 -5.84 -25.19
C ARG A 125 5.56 -5.59 -24.41
N LYS A 126 5.62 -4.78 -23.35
CA LYS A 126 4.43 -4.42 -22.56
C LYS A 126 3.41 -3.65 -23.40
N ALA A 127 3.84 -2.65 -24.17
CA ALA A 127 2.94 -1.88 -25.02
C ALA A 127 2.21 -2.77 -26.03
N ALA A 128 2.91 -3.71 -26.67
CA ALA A 128 2.28 -4.67 -27.59
C ALA A 128 1.20 -5.53 -26.90
N ILE A 129 1.47 -6.05 -25.70
CA ILE A 129 0.50 -6.84 -24.94
C ILE A 129 -0.75 -6.02 -24.61
N TYR A 130 -0.58 -4.79 -24.14
CA TYR A 130 -1.71 -3.94 -23.76
C TYR A 130 -2.50 -3.46 -24.99
N GLN A 131 -1.83 -3.21 -26.11
CA GLN A 131 -2.48 -2.86 -27.37
C GLN A 131 -3.34 -4.02 -27.88
N GLN A 132 -2.81 -5.24 -27.87
CA GLN A 132 -3.56 -6.44 -28.25
C GLN A 132 -4.76 -6.66 -27.32
N ALA A 133 -4.58 -6.50 -26.01
CA ALA A 133 -5.68 -6.60 -25.05
C ALA A 133 -6.76 -5.56 -25.31
N TYR A 134 -6.38 -4.30 -25.59
CA TYR A 134 -7.32 -3.23 -25.92
C TYR A 134 -8.13 -3.57 -27.17
N GLU A 135 -7.49 -4.02 -28.25
CA GLU A 135 -8.17 -4.42 -29.48
C GLU A 135 -9.15 -5.57 -29.26
N ALA A 136 -8.76 -6.60 -28.49
CA ALA A 136 -9.64 -7.70 -28.13
C ALA A 136 -10.87 -7.20 -27.34
N THR A 137 -10.66 -6.40 -26.29
CA THR A 137 -11.79 -5.82 -25.53
C THR A 137 -12.66 -4.87 -26.34
N LYS A 138 -12.11 -4.18 -27.34
CA LYS A 138 -12.90 -3.33 -28.24
C LYS A 138 -13.89 -4.16 -29.06
N VAL A 139 -13.45 -5.31 -29.57
CA VAL A 139 -14.32 -6.25 -30.30
C VAL A 139 -15.38 -6.83 -29.38
N ASP A 140 -15.01 -7.23 -28.16
CA ASP A 140 -15.96 -7.74 -27.18
C ASP A 140 -16.97 -6.69 -26.72
N ALA A 141 -16.53 -5.43 -26.54
CA ALA A 141 -17.41 -4.33 -26.20
C ALA A 141 -18.45 -4.07 -27.30
N GLU A 142 -18.05 -4.08 -28.58
CA GLU A 142 -19.00 -3.93 -29.68
C GLU A 142 -19.98 -5.12 -29.76
N ARG A 143 -19.49 -6.34 -29.52
CA ARG A 143 -20.32 -7.56 -29.54
C ARG A 143 -21.34 -7.59 -28.39
N LEU A 144 -20.95 -7.16 -27.19
CA LEU A 144 -21.77 -7.24 -25.98
C LEU A 144 -22.61 -5.97 -25.73
N CYS A 145 -22.18 -4.83 -26.27
CA CYS A 145 -22.81 -3.53 -26.10
C CYS A 145 -22.88 -2.77 -27.45
N PRO A 146 -23.59 -3.31 -28.46
CA PRO A 146 -23.60 -2.76 -29.80
C PRO A 146 -24.10 -1.31 -29.83
N GLY A 147 -23.37 -0.45 -30.54
CA GLY A 147 -23.71 0.98 -30.70
C GLY A 147 -23.68 1.83 -29.42
N LYS A 148 -23.28 1.26 -28.27
CA LYS A 148 -23.10 2.02 -27.03
C LYS A 148 -21.65 2.47 -26.89
N THR A 149 -21.47 3.65 -26.31
CA THR A 149 -20.16 4.19 -25.96
C THR A 149 -20.02 4.23 -24.44
N PHE A 150 -18.79 4.32 -23.95
CA PHE A 150 -18.52 4.50 -22.52
C PHE A 150 -19.31 5.69 -21.95
N THR A 151 -19.31 6.83 -22.65
CA THR A 151 -20.03 8.03 -22.23
C THR A 151 -21.55 7.84 -22.21
N SER A 152 -22.12 7.17 -23.21
CA SER A 152 -23.58 6.95 -23.22
C SER A 152 -24.04 5.97 -22.14
N ALA A 153 -23.20 5.00 -21.75
CA ALA A 153 -23.52 4.03 -20.71
C ALA A 153 -23.34 4.57 -19.28
N THR A 154 -22.37 5.47 -19.07
CA THR A 154 -21.93 5.89 -17.73
C THR A 154 -22.21 7.36 -17.41
N GLY A 155 -22.42 8.20 -18.42
CA GLY A 155 -22.46 9.66 -18.26
C GLY A 155 -21.09 10.29 -18.02
N ILE A 156 -19.99 9.51 -18.04
CA ILE A 156 -18.63 9.99 -17.79
C ILE A 156 -17.94 10.20 -19.14
N ALA A 157 -17.30 11.36 -19.31
CA ALA A 157 -16.62 11.69 -20.56
C ALA A 157 -15.43 10.74 -20.85
N SER A 158 -14.61 10.45 -19.83
CA SER A 158 -13.49 9.51 -19.92
C SER A 158 -12.99 9.16 -18.52
N LEU A 159 -12.36 8.00 -18.36
CA LEU A 159 -11.68 7.65 -17.10
C LEU A 159 -10.42 8.50 -16.85
N GLY A 160 -9.94 9.21 -17.87
CA GLY A 160 -8.89 10.23 -17.77
C GLY A 160 -7.51 9.72 -17.32
N ARG A 161 -6.51 10.61 -17.41
CA ARG A 161 -5.26 10.46 -16.66
C ARG A 161 -5.57 10.93 -15.23
N ARG A 162 -5.16 10.18 -14.20
CA ARG A 162 -5.17 10.69 -12.82
C ARG A 162 -4.51 12.06 -12.84
N GLU A 163 -5.23 13.11 -12.45
CA GLU A 163 -4.67 14.46 -12.54
C GLU A 163 -3.31 14.47 -11.83
N THR A 164 -2.32 15.11 -12.46
CA THR A 164 -0.98 15.24 -11.89
C THR A 164 -1.07 15.78 -10.46
N VAL A 165 -2.04 16.66 -10.21
CA VAL A 165 -2.40 17.23 -8.90
C VAL A 165 -2.81 16.15 -7.89
N THR A 166 -3.71 15.22 -8.24
CA THR A 166 -4.08 14.10 -7.36
C THR A 166 -2.88 13.22 -7.03
N SER A 167 -2.02 12.96 -8.02
CA SER A 167 -0.80 12.18 -7.80
C SER A 167 0.19 12.91 -6.88
N ILE A 168 0.41 14.22 -7.10
CA ILE A 168 1.23 15.08 -6.25
C ILE A 168 0.68 15.10 -4.82
N ASN A 169 -0.65 15.21 -4.65
CA ASN A 169 -1.27 15.23 -3.33
C ASN A 169 -1.08 13.89 -2.61
N VAL A 170 -1.24 12.76 -3.29
CA VAL A 170 -0.95 11.43 -2.70
C VAL A 170 0.52 11.31 -2.28
N PHE A 171 1.46 11.82 -3.07
CA PHE A 171 2.88 11.85 -2.69
C PHE A 171 3.15 12.78 -1.50
N LYS A 172 2.56 13.97 -1.48
CA LYS A 172 2.69 14.92 -0.35
C LYS A 172 2.15 14.33 0.95
N GLU A 173 1.01 13.65 0.92
CA GLU A 173 0.46 13.01 2.11
C GLU A 173 1.30 11.80 2.55
N ALA A 174 1.88 11.04 1.62
CA ALA A 174 2.83 9.99 1.95
C ALA A 174 4.11 10.55 2.59
N GLN A 175 4.61 11.68 2.11
CA GLN A 175 5.78 12.36 2.67
C GLN A 175 5.51 12.86 4.08
N LYS A 176 4.40 13.56 4.32
CA LYS A 176 4.01 14.01 5.67
C LYS A 176 3.88 12.85 6.65
N LEU A 177 3.35 11.71 6.20
CA LEU A 177 3.22 10.53 7.04
C LEU A 177 4.60 9.96 7.41
N ALA A 178 5.53 9.93 6.46
CA ALA A 178 6.89 9.49 6.70
C ALA A 178 7.65 10.42 7.66
N GLU A 179 7.51 11.74 7.50
CA GLU A 179 8.08 12.75 8.41
C GLU A 179 7.57 12.55 9.84
N LYS A 180 6.24 12.43 10.02
CA LYS A 180 5.65 12.11 11.34
C LYS A 180 6.11 10.77 11.93
N GLU A 181 6.51 9.83 11.09
CA GLU A 181 7.00 8.53 11.55
C GLU A 181 8.48 8.61 11.96
N ILE A 182 9.28 9.42 11.27
CA ILE A 182 10.65 9.76 11.67
C ILE A 182 10.64 10.48 13.03
N ASP A 183 9.85 11.54 13.19
CA ASP A 183 9.78 12.33 14.44
C ASP A 183 9.44 11.44 15.65
N ARG A 184 8.51 10.49 15.47
CA ARG A 184 8.10 9.55 16.53
C ARG A 184 9.19 8.55 16.88
N TYR A 185 9.99 8.09 15.91
CA TYR A 185 11.13 7.23 16.21
C TYR A 185 12.22 8.00 16.94
N GLU A 186 12.48 9.25 16.55
CA GLU A 186 13.45 10.12 17.23
C GLU A 186 13.05 10.35 18.70
N GLU A 187 11.78 10.65 18.97
CA GLU A 187 11.26 10.81 20.34
C GLU A 187 11.37 9.51 21.16
N SER A 188 11.07 8.37 20.53
CA SER A 188 11.19 7.06 21.19
C SER A 188 12.63 6.71 21.54
N ILE A 189 13.59 7.04 20.66
CA ILE A 189 15.02 6.83 20.89
C ILE A 189 15.50 7.71 22.05
N LEU A 190 15.18 9.01 22.03
CA LEU A 190 15.57 9.94 23.10
C LEU A 190 15.01 9.52 24.47
N ASN A 191 13.78 9.04 24.50
CA ASN A 191 13.17 8.56 25.75
C ASN A 191 13.86 7.27 26.24
N ALA A 192 14.20 6.34 25.34
CA ALA A 192 14.93 5.13 25.69
C ALA A 192 16.34 5.44 26.23
N GLU A 193 17.06 6.39 25.62
CA GLU A 193 18.38 6.84 26.07
C GLU A 193 18.33 7.45 27.48
N LYS A 194 17.35 8.34 27.73
CA LYS A 194 17.16 8.95 29.05
C LYS A 194 16.91 7.88 30.12
N MET A 195 16.04 6.94 29.82
CA MET A 195 15.68 5.86 30.75
C MET A 195 16.86 4.91 31.01
N LEU A 196 17.68 4.60 29.99
CA LEU A 196 18.91 3.81 30.16
C LEU A 196 19.89 4.52 31.10
N LYS A 197 20.07 5.82 30.92
CA LYS A 197 20.93 6.63 31.80
C LYS A 197 20.45 6.63 33.24
N GLU A 198 19.14 6.79 33.48
CA GLU A 198 18.54 6.72 34.82
C GLU A 198 18.75 5.32 35.46
N TYR A 199 18.68 4.25 34.66
CA TYR A 199 18.93 2.90 35.13
C TYR A 199 20.41 2.66 35.48
N GLU A 200 21.34 3.14 34.66
CA GLU A 200 22.79 3.11 34.94
C GLU A 200 23.13 3.87 36.22
N GLU A 201 22.56 5.07 36.41
CA GLU A 201 22.72 5.87 37.62
C GLU A 201 22.10 5.21 38.86
N SER A 202 21.02 4.43 38.69
CA SER A 202 20.44 3.63 39.76
C SER A 202 21.37 2.47 40.14
N LEU A 203 21.94 1.75 39.16
CA LEU A 203 22.89 0.66 39.41
C LEU A 203 24.16 1.15 40.11
N ALA A 204 24.70 2.30 39.68
CA ALA A 204 25.88 2.91 40.31
C ALA A 204 25.64 3.31 41.77
N ARG A 205 24.41 3.68 42.14
CA ARG A 205 24.04 4.00 43.53
C ARG A 205 23.93 2.76 44.43
N TYR A 206 23.48 1.63 43.88
CA TYR A 206 23.40 0.37 44.62
C TYR A 206 24.75 -0.38 44.69
N GLY A 207 25.65 -0.17 43.72
CA GLY A 207 26.98 -0.80 43.72
C GLY A 207 28.04 -0.18 44.65
N ASN A 208 27.75 0.96 45.28
CA ASN A 208 28.64 1.68 46.20
C ASN A 208 28.26 1.50 47.69
N GLN A 209 27.51 0.45 48.03
CA GLN A 209 27.07 0.14 49.41
C GLN A 209 27.89 -0.97 50.12
N ASP A 210 29.07 -1.34 49.59
CA ASP A 210 30.03 -2.22 50.25
C ASP A 210 31.22 -1.45 50.86
#